data_AF-A0A7Z0MXM8-F1
#
_entry.id   AF-A0A7Z0MXM8-F1
#
_cell.length_a   1.000
_cell.length_b   1.000
_cell.length_c   1.000
_cell.angle_alpha   90.00
_cell.angle_beta   90.00
_cell.angle_gamma   90.00
#
_symmetry.space_group_name_H-M   'P 1'
#
loop_
_entity.id
_entity.type
_entity.pdbx_description
1 polymer ?
#
loop_
_entity_poly.entity_id
_entity_poly.type
_entity_poly.pdbx_seq_one_letter_code
_entity_poly.pdbx_strand_id
1 'polypeptide(L)'
;MSSKRKLIMPTEAEDAAINAGIAADPDTYELNKAEFKQLKRVGRPPSVSPKVSLTVRYDADIIEAFKAGGDGWQTRMNHALRDWLRTHRV
;
A
#
# COMPACT_ATOMS: atom_id res chain seq x y z
N MET A 1 -2.04 11.42 -10.71
CA MET A 1 -3.33 11.17 -11.38
C MET A 1 -4.16 10.26 -10.48
N SER A 2 -5.18 10.79 -9.83
CA SER A 2 -6.05 10.00 -8.94
C SER A 2 -6.90 9.06 -9.80
N SER A 3 -6.65 7.76 -9.69
CA SER A 3 -7.51 6.74 -10.31
C SER A 3 -8.90 6.86 -9.67
N LYS A 4 -9.84 7.50 -10.36
CA LYS A 4 -11.26 7.50 -10.02
C LYS A 4 -11.80 6.08 -10.23
N ARG A 5 -11.55 5.17 -9.28
CA ARG A 5 -12.28 3.91 -9.25
C ARG A 5 -13.76 4.25 -9.02
N LYS A 6 -14.61 3.94 -10.00
CA LYS A 6 -16.06 4.09 -9.85
C LYS A 6 -16.53 3.01 -8.87
N LEU A 7 -16.67 3.37 -7.60
CA LEU A 7 -17.25 2.49 -6.60
C LEU A 7 -18.75 2.38 -6.86
N ILE A 8 -19.23 1.18 -7.18
CA ILE A 8 -20.65 0.87 -7.26
C ILE A 8 -21.05 0.39 -5.87
N MET A 9 -21.92 1.13 -5.19
CA MET A 9 -22.47 0.74 -3.90
C MET A 9 -23.81 0.03 -4.12
N PRO A 10 -24.14 -1.02 -3.35
CA PRO A 10 -25.46 -1.63 -3.38
C PRO A 10 -26.55 -0.61 -3.09
N THR A 11 -27.71 -0.83 -3.70
CA THR A 11 -28.96 -0.15 -3.36
C THR A 11 -29.56 -0.74 -2.07
N GLU A 12 -30.49 -0.03 -1.43
CA GLU A 12 -31.16 -0.52 -0.21
C GLU A 12 -31.88 -1.86 -0.42
N ALA A 13 -32.47 -2.08 -1.61
CA ALA A 13 -33.13 -3.33 -1.95
C ALA A 13 -32.11 -4.48 -2.10
N GLU A 14 -30.94 -4.20 -2.65
CA GLU A 14 -29.85 -5.18 -2.77
C GLU A 14 -29.24 -5.48 -1.40
N ASP A 15 -29.01 -4.48 -0.56
CA ASP A 15 -28.55 -4.67 0.83
C ASP A 15 -29.56 -5.50 1.63
N ALA A 16 -30.87 -5.25 1.47
CA ALA A 16 -31.91 -6.04 2.12
C ALA A 16 -31.89 -7.51 1.67
N ALA A 17 -31.69 -7.76 0.37
CA ALA A 17 -31.57 -9.11 -0.16
C ALA A 17 -30.32 -9.84 0.36
N ILE A 18 -29.18 -9.13 0.46
CA ILE A 18 -27.94 -9.65 1.05
C ILE A 18 -28.16 -10.03 2.52
N ASN A 19 -28.75 -9.14 3.31
CA ASN A 19 -29.03 -9.38 4.73
C ASN A 19 -30.01 -10.55 4.94
N ALA A 20 -31.04 -10.67 4.10
CA ALA A 20 -31.96 -11.81 4.15
C ALA A 20 -31.26 -13.14 3.85
N GLY A 21 -30.32 -13.13 2.89
CA GLY A 21 -29.49 -14.29 2.57
C GLY A 21 -28.60 -14.71 3.75
N ILE A 22 -27.94 -13.75 4.39
CA ILE A 22 -27.13 -13.99 5.59
C ILE A 22 -27.99 -14.58 6.72
N ALA A 23 -29.16 -14.01 6.98
CA ALA A 23 -30.05 -14.49 8.04
C ALA A 23 -30.62 -15.90 7.78
N ALA A 24 -30.73 -16.31 6.52
CA ALA A 24 -31.22 -17.63 6.14
C ALA A 24 -30.14 -18.72 6.20
N ASP A 25 -28.86 -18.37 6.31
CA ASP A 25 -27.74 -19.31 6.36
C ASP A 25 -27.36 -19.64 7.82
N PRO A 26 -27.63 -20.87 8.31
CA PRO A 26 -27.31 -21.27 9.68
C PRO A 26 -25.81 -21.32 9.98
N ASP A 27 -24.96 -21.42 8.96
CA ASP A 27 -23.50 -21.50 9.12
C ASP A 27 -22.84 -20.11 9.07
N THR A 28 -23.60 -19.06 8.74
CA THR A 28 -23.06 -17.70 8.71
C THR A 28 -22.78 -17.20 10.13
N TYR A 29 -21.49 -16.97 10.41
CA TYR A 29 -21.02 -16.36 11.65
C TYR A 29 -20.74 -14.86 11.45
N GLU A 30 -21.60 -14.02 12.01
CA GLU A 30 -21.39 -12.57 12.05
C GLU A 30 -20.71 -12.15 13.36
N LEU A 31 -19.55 -11.51 13.25
CA LEU A 31 -18.87 -10.97 14.43
C LEU A 31 -19.68 -9.84 15.04
N ASN A 32 -19.96 -9.93 16.34
CA ASN A 32 -20.55 -8.81 17.05
C ASN A 32 -19.52 -7.69 17.30
N LYS A 33 -20.00 -6.51 17.69
CA LYS A 33 -19.14 -5.33 17.93
C LYS A 33 -18.05 -5.59 18.98
N ALA A 34 -18.32 -6.42 19.99
CA ALA A 34 -17.38 -6.71 21.06
C ALA A 34 -16.26 -7.65 20.58
N GLU A 35 -16.60 -8.69 19.82
CA GLU A 35 -15.66 -9.62 19.17
C GLU A 35 -14.79 -8.91 18.14
N PHE A 36 -15.41 -8.07 17.30
CA PHE A 36 -14.69 -7.30 16.28
C PHE A 36 -13.64 -6.37 16.91
N LYS A 37 -13.94 -5.79 18.09
CA LYS A 37 -13.02 -4.93 18.83
C LYS A 37 -11.80 -5.69 19.39
N GLN A 38 -11.91 -7.00 19.59
CA GLN A 38 -10.82 -7.85 20.08
C GLN A 38 -9.83 -8.25 18.97
N LEU A 39 -10.21 -8.08 17.70
CA LEU A 39 -9.33 -8.39 16.58
C LEU A 39 -8.10 -7.47 16.56
N LYS A 40 -6.91 -8.07 16.51
CA LYS A 40 -5.67 -7.33 16.27
C LYS A 40 -5.59 -6.98 14.78
N ARG A 41 -5.23 -5.73 14.47
CA ARG A 41 -4.91 -5.33 13.10
C ARG A 41 -3.66 -6.10 12.64
N VAL A 42 -3.86 -7.11 11.80
CA VAL A 42 -2.77 -7.86 11.18
C VAL A 42 -2.28 -7.07 9.95
N GLY A 43 -1.34 -6.16 10.18
CA GLY A 43 -0.58 -5.54 9.09
C GLY A 43 0.48 -6.48 8.53
N ARG A 44 1.11 -6.10 7.42
CA ARG A 44 2.34 -6.77 6.95
C ARG A 44 3.37 -6.72 8.08
N PRO A 45 4.09 -7.83 8.38
CA PRO A 45 5.16 -7.82 9.36
C PRO A 45 6.17 -6.68 9.08
N PRO A 46 6.66 -5.98 10.12
CA PRO A 46 7.68 -4.96 9.96
C PRO A 46 8.91 -5.51 9.22
N SER A 47 9.49 -4.73 8.32
CA SER A 47 10.76 -5.08 7.70
C SER A 47 11.89 -4.95 8.71
N VAL A 48 12.79 -5.94 8.77
CA VAL A 48 13.97 -5.93 9.64
C VAL A 48 14.91 -4.76 9.31
N SER A 49 14.97 -4.37 8.03
CA SER A 49 15.83 -3.28 7.54
C SER A 49 15.02 -2.35 6.62
N PRO A 50 14.19 -1.46 7.18
CA PRO A 50 13.39 -0.54 6.38
C PRO A 50 14.27 0.48 5.65
N LYS A 51 13.76 1.04 4.56
CA LYS A 51 14.39 2.21 3.93
C LYS A 51 14.34 3.39 4.90
N VAL A 52 15.44 4.10 5.06
CA VAL A 52 15.51 5.31 5.89
C VAL A 52 15.08 6.51 5.05
N SER A 53 14.12 7.29 5.54
CA SER A 53 13.72 8.56 4.93
C SER A 53 14.63 9.67 5.44
N LEU A 54 15.31 10.35 4.53
CA LEU A 54 16.20 11.48 4.82
C LEU A 54 15.80 12.68 3.96
N THR A 55 16.01 13.89 4.49
CA THR A 55 15.90 15.13 3.71
C THR A 55 17.29 15.48 3.17
N VAL A 56 17.52 15.24 1.88
CA VAL A 56 18.80 15.49 1.18
C VAL A 56 18.54 16.35 -0.04
N ARG A 57 19.49 17.23 -0.38
CA ARG A 57 19.47 18.00 -1.63
C ARG A 57 20.39 17.32 -2.65
N TYR A 58 19.90 17.16 -3.86
CA TYR A 58 20.64 16.66 -5.01
C TYR A 58 20.67 17.75 -6.09
N ASP A 59 21.67 17.72 -6.96
CA ASP A 59 21.71 18.59 -8.12
C ASP A 59 20.52 18.32 -9.05
N ALA A 60 20.00 19.38 -9.67
CA ALA A 60 18.75 19.33 -10.43
C ALA A 60 18.84 18.42 -11.66
N ASP A 61 19.97 18.50 -12.36
CA ASP A 61 20.29 17.70 -13.55
C ASP A 61 20.30 16.20 -13.25
N ILE A 62 20.82 15.78 -12.09
CA ILE A 62 20.79 14.38 -11.63
C ILE A 62 19.34 13.92 -11.46
N ILE A 63 18.51 14.72 -10.78
CA ILE A 63 17.10 14.38 -10.55
C ILE A 63 16.32 14.31 -11.86
N GLU A 64 16.55 15.25 -12.78
CA GLU A 64 15.94 15.26 -14.10
C GLU A 64 16.32 14.04 -14.92
N ALA A 65 17.61 13.67 -14.94
CA ALA A 65 18.09 12.49 -15.66
C ALA A 65 17.41 11.20 -15.19
N PHE A 66 17.29 10.99 -13.87
CA PHE A 66 16.60 9.81 -13.35
C PHE A 66 15.09 9.83 -13.65
N LYS A 67 14.43 10.99 -13.46
CA LYS A 67 12.99 11.18 -13.73
C LYS A 67 12.63 10.95 -15.19
N ALA A 68 13.51 11.32 -16.13
CA ALA A 68 13.30 11.09 -17.56
C ALA A 68 13.11 9.59 -17.90
N GLY A 69 13.68 8.68 -17.10
CA GLY A 69 13.46 7.24 -17.23
C GLY A 69 12.08 6.75 -16.76
N GLY A 70 11.17 7.64 -16.37
CA GLY A 70 9.81 7.32 -15.96
C GLY A 70 9.70 6.66 -14.59
N ASP A 71 8.61 5.91 -14.39
CA ASP A 71 8.26 5.27 -13.13
C ASP A 71 9.42 4.45 -12.55
N GLY A 72 9.53 4.44 -11.22
CA GLY A 72 10.61 3.75 -10.52
C GLY A 72 11.97 4.45 -10.54
N TRP A 73 12.06 5.72 -10.97
CA TRP A 73 13.32 6.47 -11.01
C TRP A 73 14.07 6.53 -9.68
N GLN A 74 13.36 6.69 -8.55
CA GLN A 74 13.99 6.67 -7.22
C GLN A 74 14.59 5.31 -6.89
N THR A 75 13.97 4.21 -7.32
CA THR A 75 14.50 2.86 -7.15
C THR A 75 15.77 2.69 -7.96
N ARG A 76 15.78 3.14 -9.23
CA ARG A 76 16.99 3.15 -10.07
C ARG A 76 18.12 3.98 -9.46
N MET A 77 17.81 5.16 -8.94
CA MET A 77 18.78 6.02 -8.23
C MET A 77 19.38 5.29 -7.01
N ASN A 78 18.55 4.64 -6.19
CA ASN A 78 19.04 3.84 -5.07
C ASN A 78 19.91 2.64 -5.51
N HIS A 79 19.60 1.99 -6.64
CA HIS A 79 20.46 0.94 -7.20
C HIS A 79 21.82 1.50 -7.63
N ALA A 80 21.84 2.64 -8.33
CA ALA A 80 23.08 3.30 -8.73
C ALA A 80 23.97 3.64 -7.52
N LEU A 81 23.39 4.14 -6.42
CA LEU A 81 24.12 4.39 -5.17
C LEU A 81 24.68 3.10 -4.57
N ARG A 82 23.93 2.00 -4.61
CA ARG A 82 24.42 0.68 -4.14
C ARG A 82 25.57 0.17 -4.98
N ASP A 83 25.47 0.28 -6.30
CA ASP A 83 26.54 -0.16 -7.20
C ASP A 83 27.79 0.71 -7.06
N TRP A 84 27.63 2.02 -6.86
CA TRP A 84 28.73 2.93 -6.58
C TRP A 84 29.49 2.53 -5.30
N LEU A 85 28.78 2.17 -4.22
CA LEU A 85 29.38 1.70 -2.96
C LEU A 85 30.13 0.36 -3.08
N ARG A 86 29.90 -0.43 -4.12
CA ARG A 86 30.64 -1.69 -4.35
C ARG A 86 32.02 -1.43 -4.94
N THR A 87 32.16 -0.35 -5.71
CA THR A 87 33.40 -0.01 -6.42
C THR A 87 34.19 1.10 -5.72
N HIS A 88 33.54 1.87 -4.84
CA HIS A 88 34.13 2.97 -4.10
C HIS A 88 33.98 2.73 -2.60
N ARG A 89 35.09 2.81 -1.87
CA ARG A 89 35.05 2.91 -0.41
C ARG A 89 34.80 4.36 -0.01
N VAL A 90 33.94 4.54 0.99
CA VAL A 90 33.63 5.80 1.66
C VAL A 90 34.30 5.82 3.01
#